data_AF-A0AA39JGX8-F1
#
_entry.id   AF-A0AA39JGX8-F1
#
_cell.length_a   1.000
_cell.length_b   1.000
_cell.length_c   1.000
_cell.angle_alpha   90.00
_cell.angle_beta   90.00
_cell.angle_gamma   90.00
#
_symmetry.space_group_name_H-M   'P 1'
#
loop_
_entity.id
_entity.type
_entity.pdbx_description
1 polymer ?
#
loop_
_entity_poly.entity_id
_entity_poly.type
_entity_poly.pdbx_seq_one_letter_code
_entity_poly.pdbx_strand_id
1 'polypeptide(L)'
;MSSIPAYIPGPILVFSYGGVFYMHAQTFPAPASIIYHNLCPFATRGFITGYHLVDSRVRFPGTALDERDAMQWVVNDLAFSESHVYTLGRSVVAMNMFTILALPGLFVPDLHPRIEGASSSLPYTVEDIPTDMQDSVRLYYGEDAEVAQTVSLLALESARSSALRLLLGTGERDIPRLHPTTEKFSEFLRAGAVAGA
;
A
#
# COMPACT_ATOMS: atom_id res chain seq x y z
N MET A 1 39.43 7.53 -4.70
CA MET A 1 38.23 6.66 -4.69
C MET A 1 37.54 6.89 -3.35
N SER A 2 36.38 7.54 -3.34
CA SER A 2 35.59 7.72 -2.12
C SER A 2 34.93 6.39 -1.79
N SER A 3 35.21 5.80 -0.62
CA SER A 3 34.53 4.60 -0.15
C SER A 3 33.05 4.93 0.03
N ILE A 4 32.17 4.20 -0.66
CA ILE A 4 30.74 4.23 -0.37
C ILE A 4 30.61 3.86 1.12
N PRO A 5 30.00 4.71 1.96
CA PRO A 5 29.84 4.39 3.36
C PRO A 5 29.11 3.05 3.48
N ALA A 6 29.64 2.15 4.31
CA ALA A 6 29.01 0.87 4.58
C ALA A 6 27.57 1.12 5.07
N TYR A 7 26.60 0.61 4.32
CA TYR A 7 25.20 0.70 4.71
C TYR A 7 25.02 -0.05 6.04
N ILE A 8 24.48 0.64 7.05
CA ILE A 8 24.14 0.02 8.32
C ILE A 8 22.75 -0.63 8.13
N PRO A 9 22.61 -1.95 8.35
CA PRO A 9 21.32 -2.63 8.24
C PRO A 9 20.25 -1.90 9.06
N GLY A 10 19.21 -1.44 8.39
CA GLY A 10 18.10 -0.70 8.98
C GLY A 10 16.76 -1.21 8.46
N PRO A 11 15.64 -0.78 9.07
CA PRO A 11 14.32 -1.10 8.57
C PRO A 11 14.13 -0.53 7.15
N ILE A 12 13.51 -1.31 6.29
CA ILE A 12 13.13 -0.89 4.94
C ILE A 12 11.71 -0.35 5.02
N LEU A 13 11.49 0.88 4.57
CA LEU A 13 10.14 1.33 4.22
C LEU A 13 9.97 1.27 2.71
N VAL A 14 9.02 0.48 2.24
CA VAL A 14 8.54 0.48 0.86
C VAL A 14 7.37 1.45 0.76
N PHE A 15 7.53 2.49 -0.06
CA PHE A 15 6.49 3.49 -0.27
C PHE A 15 5.82 3.33 -1.63
N SER A 16 4.48 3.20 -1.60
CA SER A 16 3.62 3.23 -2.77
C SER A 16 2.84 4.56 -2.82
N TYR A 17 3.10 5.37 -3.86
CA TYR A 17 2.37 6.60 -4.18
C TYR A 17 0.92 6.37 -4.61
N GLY A 18 -0.04 7.20 -4.16
CA GLY A 18 -1.42 7.14 -4.68
C GLY A 18 -1.61 7.77 -6.07
N GLY A 19 -2.83 7.72 -6.62
CA GLY A 19 -3.14 8.33 -7.92
C GLY A 19 -4.45 7.88 -8.58
N VAL A 20 -5.44 7.48 -7.78
CA VAL A 20 -6.81 7.15 -8.25
C VAL A 20 -6.81 6.15 -9.41
N PHE A 21 -6.05 5.05 -9.31
CA PHE A 21 -5.96 3.96 -10.30
C PHE A 21 -5.34 4.30 -11.67
N TYR A 22 -5.52 5.49 -12.24
CA TYR A 22 -5.09 5.79 -13.62
C TYR A 22 -4.19 7.03 -13.77
N MET A 23 -4.02 7.83 -12.71
CA MET A 23 -3.15 9.02 -12.72
C MET A 23 -1.98 8.82 -11.77
N HIS A 24 -0.94 8.14 -12.24
CA HIS A 24 0.27 7.98 -11.47
C HIS A 24 1.45 8.58 -12.21
N ALA A 25 2.25 9.38 -11.51
CA ALA A 25 3.55 9.81 -11.96
C ALA A 25 4.46 9.91 -10.76
N GLN A 26 5.65 9.30 -10.84
CA GLN A 26 6.70 9.50 -9.85
C GLN A 26 7.09 10.99 -9.74
N THR A 27 6.86 11.74 -10.83
CA THR A 27 7.11 13.17 -10.92
C THR A 27 5.91 13.85 -11.59
N PHE A 28 5.25 14.76 -10.88
CA PHE A 28 4.24 15.64 -11.47
C PHE A 28 4.87 16.92 -12.02
N PRO A 29 4.24 17.59 -12.99
CA PRO A 29 4.63 18.94 -13.35
C PRO A 29 4.46 19.89 -12.16
N ALA A 30 5.20 21.00 -12.17
CA ALA A 30 5.02 22.06 -11.18
C ALA A 30 3.56 22.55 -11.16
N PRO A 31 2.98 22.86 -9.98
CA PRO A 31 3.60 22.90 -8.66
C PRO A 31 3.59 21.55 -7.90
N ALA A 32 2.98 20.51 -8.46
CA ALA A 32 2.80 19.21 -7.81
C ALA A 32 4.09 18.34 -7.78
N SER A 33 5.17 18.78 -8.41
CA SER A 33 6.46 18.07 -8.49
C SER A 33 7.08 17.73 -7.13
N ILE A 34 6.66 18.40 -6.04
CA ILE A 34 7.18 18.16 -4.69
C ILE A 34 6.53 16.96 -3.98
N ILE A 35 5.37 16.49 -4.46
CA ILE A 35 4.47 15.57 -3.72
C ILE A 35 5.16 14.26 -3.31
N TYR A 36 6.06 13.71 -4.13
CA TYR A 36 6.84 12.51 -3.81
C TYR A 36 8.34 12.76 -3.69
N HIS A 37 8.85 13.88 -4.23
CA HIS A 37 10.26 14.26 -4.05
C HIS A 37 10.59 14.61 -2.59
N ASN A 38 9.60 15.01 -1.80
CA ASN A 38 9.74 15.21 -0.36
C ASN A 38 10.07 13.91 0.41
N LEU A 39 9.96 12.73 -0.21
CA LEU A 39 10.31 11.44 0.40
C LEU A 39 11.80 11.09 0.23
N CYS A 40 12.49 11.69 -0.74
CA CYS A 40 13.92 11.44 -1.00
C CYS A 40 14.84 11.66 0.21
N PRO A 41 14.63 12.65 1.10
CA PRO A 41 15.43 12.80 2.31
C PRO A 41 15.40 11.56 3.22
N PHE A 42 14.32 10.79 3.21
CA PHE A 42 14.22 9.55 3.97
C PHE A 42 15.07 8.42 3.39
N ALA A 43 15.47 8.47 2.10
CA ALA A 43 16.36 7.46 1.52
C ALA A 43 17.70 7.35 2.26
N THR A 44 18.18 8.47 2.82
CA THR A 44 19.38 8.51 3.67
C THR A 44 19.24 7.76 5.00
N ARG A 45 18.01 7.36 5.37
CA ARG A 45 17.68 6.60 6.57
C ARG A 45 17.26 5.15 6.27
N GLY A 46 17.53 4.66 5.06
CA GLY A 46 17.21 3.29 4.65
C GLY A 46 15.85 3.10 3.98
N PHE A 47 15.19 4.18 3.57
CA PHE A 47 13.87 4.13 2.94
C PHE A 47 14.01 3.92 1.42
N ILE A 48 13.26 2.98 0.85
CA ILE A 48 13.28 2.70 -0.59
C ILE A 48 11.92 3.09 -1.16
N THR A 49 11.94 4.01 -2.11
CA THR A 49 10.72 4.50 -2.76
C THR A 49 10.67 4.01 -4.21
N GLY A 50 9.55 3.40 -4.62
CA GLY A 50 9.31 3.09 -6.03
C GLY A 50 8.37 1.92 -6.25
N TYR A 51 7.55 2.02 -7.30
CA TYR A 51 6.90 0.90 -8.00
C TYR A 51 6.34 1.40 -9.36
N HIS A 52 5.69 0.53 -10.13
CA HIS A 52 5.30 0.76 -11.53
C HIS A 52 4.01 1.57 -11.70
N LEU A 53 3.83 2.17 -12.89
CA LEU A 53 2.61 2.89 -13.27
C LEU A 53 1.51 1.89 -13.65
N VAL A 54 0.31 2.07 -13.09
CA VAL A 54 -0.91 1.48 -13.67
C VAL A 54 -1.17 2.21 -14.99
N ASP A 55 -0.78 1.60 -16.10
CA ASP A 55 -1.32 2.00 -17.40
C ASP A 55 -2.73 1.39 -17.57
N SER A 56 -3.51 1.89 -18.54
CA SER A 56 -4.89 1.43 -18.80
C SER A 56 -5.06 -0.08 -19.06
N ARG A 57 -3.97 -0.85 -19.16
CA ARG A 57 -3.97 -2.30 -19.38
C ARG A 57 -3.78 -3.09 -18.10
N VAL A 58 -3.27 -2.47 -17.04
CA VAL A 58 -3.05 -3.13 -15.75
C VAL A 58 -4.36 -3.10 -14.95
N ARG A 59 -5.02 -4.26 -14.90
CA ARG A 59 -6.21 -4.50 -14.06
C ARG A 59 -5.84 -5.27 -12.82
N PHE A 60 -6.72 -5.28 -11.84
CA PHE A 60 -6.62 -6.17 -10.69
C PHE A 60 -6.40 -7.64 -11.12
N PRO A 61 -5.49 -8.41 -10.49
CA PRO A 61 -4.60 -8.04 -9.36
C PRO A 61 -3.21 -7.51 -9.81
N GLY A 62 -3.05 -7.09 -11.06
CA GLY A 62 -1.77 -6.70 -11.67
C GLY A 62 -0.94 -5.71 -10.85
N THR A 63 -1.53 -4.63 -10.34
CA THR A 63 -0.77 -3.64 -9.56
C THR A 63 -0.32 -4.20 -8.21
N ALA A 64 -1.12 -5.07 -7.60
CA ALA A 64 -0.72 -5.78 -6.38
C ALA A 64 0.41 -6.79 -6.65
N LEU A 65 0.42 -7.44 -7.83
CA LEU A 65 1.53 -8.29 -8.28
C LEU A 65 2.82 -7.49 -8.45
N ASP A 66 2.75 -6.34 -9.13
CA ASP A 66 3.92 -5.48 -9.34
C ASP A 66 4.50 -4.97 -8.02
N GLU A 67 3.65 -4.53 -7.08
CA GLU A 67 4.06 -4.09 -5.76
C GLU A 67 4.70 -5.23 -4.96
N ARG A 68 4.13 -6.43 -4.99
CA ARG A 68 4.69 -7.63 -4.36
C ARG A 68 6.06 -7.97 -4.93
N ASP A 69 6.20 -7.97 -6.26
CA ASP A 69 7.45 -8.33 -6.93
C ASP A 69 8.54 -7.29 -6.68
N ALA A 70 8.18 -6.01 -6.61
CA ALA A 70 9.10 -4.95 -6.20
C ALA A 70 9.57 -5.14 -4.74
N MET A 71 8.67 -5.45 -3.82
CA MET A 71 9.04 -5.76 -2.43
C MET A 71 9.96 -6.98 -2.35
N GLN A 72 9.66 -8.04 -3.09
CA GLN A 72 10.47 -9.25 -3.12
C GLN A 72 11.86 -8.99 -3.71
N TRP A 73 11.94 -8.19 -4.78
CA TRP A 73 13.19 -7.75 -5.37
C TRP A 73 14.05 -6.97 -4.37
N VAL A 74 13.45 -6.01 -3.66
CA VAL A 74 14.12 -5.24 -2.59
C VAL A 74 14.70 -6.16 -1.51
N VAL A 75 13.94 -7.15 -1.08
CA VAL A 75 14.33 -8.12 -0.04
C VAL A 75 15.46 -9.05 -0.52
N ASN A 76 15.44 -9.45 -1.78
CA ASN A 76 16.41 -10.39 -2.35
C ASN A 76 17.73 -9.72 -2.74
N ASP A 77 17.66 -8.57 -3.41
CA ASP A 77 18.79 -8.03 -4.16
C ASP A 77 19.57 -6.94 -3.42
N LEU A 78 18.98 -6.30 -2.40
CA LEU A 78 19.64 -5.17 -1.74
C LEU A 78 20.55 -5.56 -0.56
N ALA A 79 20.97 -6.82 -0.44
CA ALA A 79 21.81 -7.32 0.66
C ALA A 79 21.24 -7.03 2.07
N PHE A 80 19.92 -6.85 2.16
CA PHE A 80 19.17 -6.56 3.39
C PHE A 80 18.39 -7.78 3.85
N SER A 81 19.03 -8.96 3.80
CA SER A 81 18.35 -10.24 4.07
C SER A 81 17.71 -10.30 5.46
N GLU A 82 18.24 -9.55 6.42
CA GLU A 82 17.76 -9.51 7.81
C GLU A 82 16.91 -8.27 8.13
N SER A 83 16.66 -7.39 7.15
CA SER A 83 15.92 -6.16 7.41
C SER A 83 14.42 -6.41 7.56
N HIS A 84 13.84 -5.77 8.56
CA HIS A 84 12.39 -5.67 8.73
C HIS A 84 11.79 -4.78 7.64
N VAL A 85 10.71 -5.25 7.02
CA VAL A 85 10.02 -4.54 5.94
C VAL A 85 8.77 -3.88 6.49
N TYR A 86 8.65 -2.60 6.22
CA TYR A 86 7.46 -1.80 6.47
C TYR A 86 6.92 -1.35 5.13
N THR A 87 5.60 -1.29 4.99
CA THR A 87 4.95 -0.76 3.80
C THR A 87 4.15 0.48 4.15
N LEU A 88 4.17 1.49 3.29
CA LEU A 88 3.34 2.68 3.41
C LEU A 88 2.67 2.94 2.07
N GLY A 89 1.35 2.82 2.05
CA GLY A 89 0.52 3.15 0.90
C GLY A 89 -0.41 4.33 1.20
N ARG A 90 -0.70 5.12 0.17
CA ARG A 90 -1.72 6.18 0.23
C ARG A 90 -2.86 5.90 -0.75
N SER A 91 -4.09 6.02 -0.28
CA SER A 91 -5.31 5.83 -1.07
C SER A 91 -5.34 4.43 -1.69
N VAL A 92 -5.55 4.33 -3.00
CA VAL A 92 -5.69 3.08 -3.75
C VAL A 92 -4.60 2.06 -3.46
N VAL A 93 -3.34 2.47 -3.43
CA VAL A 93 -2.22 1.54 -3.28
C VAL A 93 -2.08 1.00 -1.86
N ALA A 94 -2.72 1.64 -0.89
CA ALA A 94 -2.88 1.03 0.42
C ALA A 94 -3.76 -0.22 0.36
N MET A 95 -4.75 -0.27 -0.56
CA MET A 95 -5.58 -1.46 -0.77
C MET A 95 -4.81 -2.59 -1.46
N ASN A 96 -3.86 -2.28 -2.35
CA ASN A 96 -2.98 -3.28 -2.96
C ASN A 96 -2.13 -3.98 -1.88
N MET A 97 -1.61 -3.24 -0.89
CA MET A 97 -0.90 -3.84 0.24
C MET A 97 -1.75 -4.85 1.00
N PHE A 98 -2.99 -4.48 1.36
CA PHE A 98 -3.88 -5.44 2.02
C PHE A 98 -4.26 -6.61 1.12
N THR A 99 -4.37 -6.39 -0.20
CA THR A 99 -4.62 -7.45 -1.17
C THR A 99 -3.47 -8.47 -1.19
N ILE A 100 -2.22 -8.01 -1.21
CA ILE A 100 -1.03 -8.87 -1.19
C ILE A 100 -1.03 -9.76 0.04
N LEU A 101 -1.34 -9.17 1.20
CA LEU A 101 -1.41 -9.88 2.46
C LEU A 101 -2.57 -10.88 2.52
N ALA A 102 -3.70 -10.56 1.90
CA ALA A 102 -4.95 -11.33 2.02
C ALA A 102 -5.13 -12.44 1.01
N LEU A 103 -4.62 -12.27 -0.21
CA LEU A 103 -4.87 -13.22 -1.27
C LEU A 103 -3.81 -14.32 -1.29
N PRO A 104 -4.20 -15.60 -1.16
CA PRO A 104 -3.24 -16.71 -1.17
C PRO A 104 -2.37 -16.75 -2.42
N GLY A 105 -2.89 -16.33 -3.58
CA GLY A 105 -2.15 -16.26 -4.84
C GLY A 105 -1.08 -15.16 -4.90
N LEU A 106 -1.09 -14.21 -3.96
CA LEU A 106 -0.09 -13.16 -3.82
C LEU A 106 0.89 -13.42 -2.67
N PHE A 107 0.66 -14.47 -1.88
CA PHE A 107 1.54 -14.85 -0.79
C PHE A 107 2.92 -15.25 -1.32
N VAL A 108 3.97 -14.75 -0.66
CA VAL A 108 5.37 -15.09 -0.94
C VAL A 108 6.04 -15.47 0.37
N PRO A 109 6.46 -16.75 0.55
CA PRO A 109 6.98 -17.27 1.81
C PRO A 109 8.19 -16.51 2.37
N ASP A 110 9.03 -15.95 1.51
CA ASP A 110 10.26 -15.27 1.94
C ASP A 110 10.04 -13.80 2.30
N LEU A 111 9.06 -13.14 1.68
CA LEU A 111 8.72 -11.74 1.92
C LEU A 111 7.75 -11.58 3.09
N HIS A 112 6.66 -12.35 3.13
CA HIS A 112 5.54 -12.10 4.05
C HIS A 112 5.95 -12.15 5.53
N PRO A 113 6.78 -13.10 5.99
CA PRO A 113 7.27 -13.12 7.37
C PRO A 113 8.16 -11.91 7.74
N ARG A 114 8.70 -11.19 6.74
CA ARG A 114 9.55 -10.01 6.96
C ARG A 114 8.77 -8.71 6.98
N ILE A 115 7.52 -8.72 6.50
CA ILE A 115 6.64 -7.57 6.63
C ILE A 115 6.22 -7.49 8.10
N GLU A 116 6.60 -6.41 8.78
CA GLU A 116 6.27 -6.21 10.20
C GLU A 116 5.13 -5.21 10.40
N GLY A 117 4.92 -4.34 9.43
CA GLY A 117 3.86 -3.36 9.51
C GLY A 117 3.49 -2.77 8.18
N ALA A 118 2.24 -2.34 8.11
CA ALA A 118 1.68 -1.62 6.98
C ALA A 118 1.00 -0.36 7.49
N SER A 119 1.23 0.74 6.79
CA SER A 119 0.48 1.96 6.99
C SER A 119 -0.36 2.26 5.76
N SER A 120 -1.62 2.60 6.01
CA SER A 120 -2.59 3.00 5.00
C SER A 120 -3.13 4.37 5.38
N SER A 121 -3.14 5.29 4.43
CA SER A 121 -4.00 6.47 4.52
C SER A 121 -5.14 6.35 3.53
N LEU A 122 -6.36 6.61 3.98
CA LEU A 122 -7.59 6.54 3.18
C LEU A 122 -7.91 5.14 2.61
N PRO A 123 -8.06 4.10 3.47
CA PRO A 123 -8.66 2.86 3.01
C PRO A 123 -10.12 3.12 2.61
N TYR A 124 -10.62 2.38 1.62
CA TYR A 124 -12.02 2.49 1.21
C TYR A 124 -12.62 1.13 0.84
N THR A 125 -13.94 1.03 1.01
CA THR A 125 -14.74 0.00 0.33
C THR A 125 -15.33 0.58 -0.95
N VAL A 126 -15.70 -0.27 -1.91
CA VAL A 126 -16.31 0.15 -3.19
C VAL A 126 -17.53 1.05 -2.99
N GLU A 127 -18.32 0.76 -1.97
CA GLU A 127 -19.56 1.49 -1.61
C GLU A 127 -19.27 2.92 -1.14
N ASP A 128 -18.09 3.13 -0.55
CA ASP A 128 -17.68 4.41 0.01
C ASP A 128 -16.99 5.33 -1.01
N ILE A 129 -16.69 4.81 -2.21
CA ILE A 129 -15.96 5.56 -3.23
C ILE A 129 -16.87 6.65 -3.82
N PRO A 130 -16.41 7.92 -3.86
CA PRO A 130 -17.13 9.01 -4.50
C PRO A 130 -17.59 8.66 -5.92
N THR A 131 -18.78 9.13 -6.32
CA THR A 131 -19.40 8.79 -7.61
C THR A 131 -18.50 9.15 -8.80
N ASP A 132 -17.76 10.24 -8.71
CA ASP A 132 -16.78 10.70 -9.70
C ASP A 132 -15.51 9.83 -9.79
N MET A 133 -15.31 8.92 -8.84
CA MET A 133 -14.20 7.95 -8.83
C MET A 133 -14.64 6.53 -9.25
N GLN A 134 -15.95 6.27 -9.38
CA GLN A 134 -16.47 4.93 -9.70
C GLN A 134 -15.96 4.39 -11.04
N ASP A 135 -15.77 5.26 -12.04
CA ASP A 135 -15.20 4.84 -13.33
C ASP A 135 -13.76 4.32 -13.18
N SER A 136 -13.00 4.88 -12.23
CA SER A 136 -11.62 4.43 -11.96
C SER A 136 -11.58 3.06 -11.33
N VAL A 137 -12.55 2.78 -10.45
CA VAL A 137 -12.75 1.47 -9.81
C VAL A 137 -13.12 0.43 -10.86
N ARG A 138 -14.04 0.77 -11.77
CA ARG A 138 -14.43 -0.11 -12.88
C ARG A 138 -13.29 -0.36 -13.86
N LEU A 139 -12.48 0.65 -14.15
CA LEU A 139 -11.28 0.49 -14.97
C LEU A 139 -10.30 -0.49 -14.35
N TYR A 140 -10.13 -0.46 -13.02
CA TYR A 140 -9.17 -1.31 -12.32
C TYR A 140 -9.69 -2.72 -12.04
N TYR A 141 -10.87 -2.86 -11.44
CA TYR A 141 -11.44 -4.16 -11.04
C TYR A 141 -12.29 -4.81 -12.16
N GLY A 142 -12.62 -4.07 -13.22
CA GLY A 142 -13.55 -4.49 -14.25
C GLY A 142 -15.01 -4.13 -13.91
N GLU A 143 -15.94 -4.63 -14.72
CA GLU A 143 -17.39 -4.43 -14.51
C GLU A 143 -17.95 -5.19 -13.31
N ASP A 144 -17.14 -6.08 -12.71
CA ASP A 144 -17.53 -6.91 -11.57
C ASP A 144 -17.28 -6.16 -10.26
N ALA A 145 -18.29 -5.42 -9.80
CA ALA A 145 -18.25 -4.72 -8.53
C ALA A 145 -18.13 -5.68 -7.32
N GLU A 146 -18.53 -6.95 -7.46
CA GLU A 146 -18.43 -7.94 -6.38
C GLU A 146 -16.97 -8.33 -6.12
N VAL A 147 -16.12 -8.36 -7.16
CA VAL A 147 -14.68 -8.60 -7.00
C VAL A 147 -14.06 -7.51 -6.14
N ALA A 148 -14.34 -6.25 -6.45
CA ALA A 148 -13.79 -5.12 -5.73
C ALA A 148 -14.24 -5.11 -4.25
N GLN A 149 -15.50 -5.44 -3.98
CA GLN A 149 -16.02 -5.53 -2.61
C GLN A 149 -15.44 -6.73 -1.84
N THR A 150 -15.35 -7.89 -2.48
CA THR A 150 -14.78 -9.11 -1.91
C THR A 150 -13.31 -8.89 -1.54
N VAL A 151 -12.54 -8.25 -2.42
CA VAL A 151 -11.13 -7.94 -2.17
C VAL A 151 -10.97 -7.00 -0.97
N SER A 152 -11.77 -5.93 -0.88
CA SER A 152 -11.74 -5.02 0.28
C SER A 152 -12.06 -5.73 1.59
N LEU A 153 -12.99 -6.68 1.61
CA LEU A 153 -13.35 -7.45 2.81
C LEU A 153 -12.28 -8.49 3.18
N LEU A 154 -11.74 -9.22 2.20
CA LEU A 154 -10.66 -10.18 2.42
C LEU A 154 -9.39 -9.47 2.94
N ALA A 155 -9.07 -8.32 2.36
CA ALA A 155 -8.03 -7.39 2.82
C ALA A 155 -8.18 -7.08 4.31
N LEU A 156 -9.39 -6.74 4.74
CA LEU A 156 -9.72 -6.43 6.12
C LEU A 156 -9.57 -7.64 7.05
N GLU A 157 -10.13 -8.80 6.69
CA GLU A 157 -10.04 -10.02 7.51
C GLU A 157 -8.61 -10.54 7.64
N SER A 158 -7.83 -10.45 6.56
CA SER A 158 -6.40 -10.80 6.62
C SER A 158 -5.64 -9.84 7.51
N ALA A 159 -5.89 -8.55 7.39
CA ALA A 159 -5.29 -7.53 8.25
C ALA A 159 -5.59 -7.81 9.73
N ARG A 160 -6.84 -8.20 10.03
CA ARG A 160 -7.33 -8.56 11.37
C ARG A 160 -6.65 -9.80 11.97
N SER A 161 -6.40 -10.82 11.16
CA SER A 161 -5.81 -12.08 11.58
C SER A 161 -4.28 -12.09 11.58
N SER A 162 -3.67 -11.05 10.99
CA SER A 162 -2.22 -10.93 10.91
C SER A 162 -1.59 -10.43 12.23
N ALA A 163 -0.35 -10.84 12.50
CA ALA A 163 0.48 -10.26 13.55
C ALA A 163 1.08 -8.88 13.15
N LEU A 164 0.68 -8.33 12.00
CA LEU A 164 1.22 -7.09 11.46
C LEU A 164 0.80 -5.89 12.28
N ARG A 165 1.72 -4.94 12.42
CA ARG A 165 1.41 -3.63 12.99
C ARG A 165 0.76 -2.76 11.92
N LEU A 166 -0.52 -2.48 12.10
CA LEU A 166 -1.30 -1.67 11.16
C LEU A 166 -1.45 -0.24 11.67
N LEU A 167 -1.10 0.73 10.83
CA LEU A 167 -1.28 2.15 11.10
C LEU A 167 -2.21 2.78 10.08
N LEU A 168 -3.40 3.20 10.52
CA LEU A 168 -4.32 3.97 9.70
C LEU A 168 -4.10 5.48 9.92
N GLY A 169 -3.93 6.23 8.84
CA GLY A 169 -3.79 7.67 8.83
C GLY A 169 -4.96 8.38 8.14
N THR A 170 -5.47 9.45 8.75
CA THR A 170 -6.45 10.35 8.16
C THR A 170 -5.92 11.78 8.22
N GLY A 171 -5.97 12.50 7.11
CA GLY A 171 -5.67 13.93 7.07
C GLY A 171 -6.90 14.75 7.46
N GLU A 172 -6.70 15.83 8.21
CA GLU A 172 -7.78 16.77 8.61
C GLU A 172 -8.55 17.34 7.41
N ARG A 173 -7.88 17.45 6.25
CA ARG A 173 -8.39 18.03 5.01
C ARG A 173 -8.61 17.00 3.91
N ASP A 174 -8.72 15.72 4.28
CA ASP A 174 -9.11 14.70 3.32
C ASP A 174 -10.57 14.88 2.87
N ILE A 175 -10.95 14.15 1.82
CA ILE A 175 -12.31 14.18 1.28
C ILE A 175 -13.26 13.75 2.41
N PRO A 176 -14.23 14.58 2.84
CA PRO A 176 -15.07 14.27 4.00
C PRO A 176 -15.81 12.93 3.92
N ARG A 177 -16.10 12.47 2.69
CA ARG A 177 -16.73 11.16 2.44
C ARG A 177 -15.85 9.97 2.84
N LEU A 178 -14.53 10.14 2.94
CA LEU A 178 -13.60 9.06 3.29
C LEU A 178 -13.36 8.95 4.80
N HIS A 179 -13.78 9.94 5.60
CA HIS A 179 -13.62 9.89 7.05
C HIS A 179 -14.42 8.76 7.68
N PRO A 180 -15.74 8.59 7.39
CA PRO A 180 -16.52 7.49 7.96
C PRO A 180 -15.95 6.13 7.59
N THR A 181 -15.39 6.01 6.39
CA THR A 181 -14.76 4.77 5.94
C THR A 181 -13.48 4.47 6.72
N THR A 182 -12.63 5.47 6.93
CA THR A 182 -11.41 5.27 7.71
C THR A 182 -11.74 4.93 9.18
N GLU A 183 -12.79 5.53 9.74
CA GLU A 183 -13.32 5.17 11.06
C GLU A 183 -13.83 3.72 11.10
N LYS A 184 -14.65 3.31 10.13
CA LYS A 184 -15.14 1.93 9.99
C LYS A 184 -13.98 0.91 9.90
N PHE A 185 -12.95 1.22 9.12
CA PHE A 185 -11.74 0.39 9.05
C PHE A 185 -11.01 0.32 10.40
N SER A 186 -10.85 1.45 11.09
CA SER A 186 -10.23 1.52 12.41
C SER A 186 -10.99 0.71 13.46
N GLU A 187 -12.31 0.83 13.50
CA GLU A 187 -13.18 0.05 14.37
C GLU A 187 -13.09 -1.44 14.08
N PHE A 188 -13.12 -1.82 12.79
CA PHE A 188 -13.00 -3.21 12.37
C PHE A 188 -11.68 -3.84 12.84
N LEU A 189 -10.55 -3.16 12.61
CA LEU A 189 -9.23 -3.64 13.04
C LEU A 189 -9.14 -3.75 14.58
N ARG A 190 -9.71 -2.78 15.31
CA ARG A 190 -9.74 -2.80 16.79
C ARG A 190 -10.60 -3.94 17.35
N ALA A 191 -11.75 -4.22 16.74
CA ALA A 191 -12.63 -5.31 17.15
C ALA A 191 -11.96 -6.69 17.02
N GLY A 192 -11.00 -6.84 16.12
CA GLY A 192 -10.17 -8.05 16.04
C GLY A 192 -9.11 -8.17 17.11
N ALA A 193 -8.44 -7.06 17.44
CA ALA A 193 -7.39 -7.06 18.45
C ALA A 193 -7.89 -7.47 19.85
N VAL A 194 -9.15 -7.19 20.18
CA VAL A 194 -9.77 -7.55 21.46
C VAL A 194 -10.13 -9.05 21.56
N ALA A 195 -10.32 -9.73 20.42
CA ALA A 195 -10.71 -11.15 20.41
C ALA A 195 -9.52 -12.12 20.51
N GLY A 196 -8.28 -11.62 20.39
CA GLY A 196 -7.04 -12.41 20.45
C GLY A 196 -6.17 -12.16 21.68
N ALA A 197 -6.66 -11.39 22.66
CA ALA A 197 -6.01 -11.12 23.95
C ALA A 197 -6.75 -11.87 25.07
#